data_AF-A0A0Q0BX46-F1
#
_entry.id   AF-A0A0Q0BX46-F1
#
_cell.length_a   1.000
_cell.length_b   1.000
_cell.length_c   1.000
_cell.angle_alpha   90.00
_cell.angle_beta   90.00
_cell.angle_gamma   90.00
#
_symmetry.space_group_name_H-M   'P 1'
#
loop_
_entity.id
_entity.type
_entity.pdbx_description
1 polymer ?
#
loop_
_entity_poly.entity_id
_entity_poly.type
_entity_poly.pdbx_seq_one_letter_code
_entity_poly.pdbx_strand_id
1 'polypeptide(L)'
;MATTVALQLTDGKEHTVEDVSRVSKDLMDALTRQGADVVRAPGLITNDDVRRIRRYVNTGLELPTTLEEVSQLTGGQDNGIPGLGAAAIAELYVAIQAHARSWSEVETAMQKVGSDLYVFSGNLITIATNVVDFIKGLESYQTLQVGDLSPSQIDEMPPVALMDQDSRKLPGLLSLVDELKVYIKEHSASTTRTRVGVTDFKRRLQENIAPGVALKIRLAGSVSGDEEIARLVADVDQLNRRINQKLAEYEEYSEYKWIGFWWGPVGGAVSLSIFGPKASMALAEKDHLIGEKRQIEQKIKQFNALLSDLLAFETSLQDLKARVSGAASGVSNIESLWVLLEELVDSSYDRIKNTNNALYLVSFVSRFQTLMSNWKEIQVQAFDLLTAFNNVLDEPVV
;
A
#
# COMPACT_ATOMS: atom_id res chain seq x y z
N MET A 1 -7.32 22.71 -15.22
CA MET A 1 -7.65 22.98 -13.81
C MET A 1 -7.79 21.63 -13.13
N ALA A 2 -6.77 21.21 -12.39
CA ALA A 2 -6.84 19.98 -11.60
C ALA A 2 -7.56 20.32 -10.30
N THR A 3 -8.84 19.97 -10.21
CA THR A 3 -9.58 20.04 -8.96
C THR A 3 -9.01 18.92 -8.09
N THR A 4 -8.05 19.25 -7.24
CA THR A 4 -7.66 18.39 -6.12
C THR A 4 -8.87 18.33 -5.20
N VAL A 5 -9.77 17.37 -5.45
CA VAL A 5 -10.73 16.96 -4.43
C VAL A 5 -9.87 16.38 -3.33
N ALA A 6 -9.62 17.18 -2.29
CA ALA A 6 -9.13 16.64 -1.05
C ALA A 6 -10.15 15.58 -0.64
N LEU A 7 -9.77 14.31 -0.70
CA LEU A 7 -10.54 13.26 -0.05
C LEU A 7 -10.68 13.75 1.39
N GLN A 8 -11.91 14.01 1.85
CA GLN A 8 -12.15 14.10 3.28
C GLN A 8 -11.84 12.71 3.81
N LEU A 9 -10.65 12.56 4.41
CA LEU A 9 -10.10 11.30 4.90
C LEU A 9 -10.84 10.81 6.16
N THR A 10 -11.75 11.62 6.71
CA THR A 10 -12.57 11.30 7.89
C THR A 10 -14.04 11.58 7.59
N ASP A 11 -14.95 10.85 8.23
CA ASP A 11 -16.40 11.08 8.09
C ASP A 11 -16.93 12.24 8.96
N GLY A 12 -16.00 12.94 9.63
CA GLY A 12 -16.27 14.07 10.51
C GLY A 12 -16.93 13.67 11.83
N LYS A 13 -16.91 12.40 12.22
CA LYS A 13 -17.44 11.92 13.50
C LYS A 13 -16.32 11.48 14.43
N GLU A 14 -16.54 11.68 15.73
CA GLU A 14 -15.67 11.07 16.74
C GLU A 14 -15.68 9.54 16.60
N HIS A 15 -14.49 8.97 16.45
CA HIS A 15 -14.29 7.52 16.39
C HIS A 15 -13.96 6.97 17.78
N THR A 16 -14.55 5.81 18.12
CA THR A 16 -14.28 5.15 19.40
C THR A 16 -12.99 4.34 19.37
N VAL A 17 -12.43 4.03 20.55
CA VAL A 17 -11.25 3.15 20.64
C VAL A 17 -11.57 1.77 20.06
N GLU A 18 -12.79 1.27 20.25
CA GLU A 18 -13.26 0.03 19.64
C GLU A 18 -13.29 0.12 18.12
N ASP A 19 -13.70 1.24 17.55
CA ASP A 19 -13.68 1.43 16.09
C ASP A 19 -12.26 1.38 15.56
N VAL A 20 -11.34 2.16 16.14
CA VAL A 20 -9.94 2.19 15.70
C VAL A 20 -9.25 0.85 15.91
N SER A 21 -9.46 0.20 17.06
CA SER A 21 -8.85 -1.10 17.36
C SER A 21 -9.28 -2.15 16.34
N ARG A 22 -10.58 -2.19 16.05
CA ARG A 22 -11.21 -3.18 15.17
C ARG A 22 -10.85 -2.92 13.70
N VAL A 23 -10.92 -1.67 13.26
CA VAL A 23 -10.49 -1.23 11.93
C VAL A 23 -9.01 -1.51 11.70
N SER A 24 -8.14 -1.21 12.68
CA SER A 24 -6.70 -1.47 12.57
C SER A 24 -6.41 -2.95 12.40
N LYS A 25 -7.03 -3.82 13.22
CA LYS A 25 -6.90 -5.27 13.11
C LYS A 25 -7.39 -5.78 11.76
N ASP A 26 -8.62 -5.45 11.37
CA ASP A 26 -9.21 -5.99 10.15
C ASP A 26 -8.51 -5.49 8.88
N LEU A 27 -8.06 -4.24 8.87
CA LEU A 27 -7.25 -3.68 7.78
C LEU A 27 -5.91 -4.42 7.70
N MET A 28 -5.22 -4.61 8.81
CA MET A 28 -3.93 -5.29 8.84
C MET A 28 -4.06 -6.77 8.44
N ASP A 29 -5.06 -7.48 8.94
CA ASP A 29 -5.40 -8.85 8.51
C ASP A 29 -5.69 -8.93 7.02
N ALA A 30 -6.35 -7.92 6.46
CA ALA A 30 -6.64 -7.86 5.03
C ALA A 30 -5.41 -7.45 4.20
N LEU A 31 -4.46 -6.68 4.75
CA LEU A 31 -3.18 -6.31 4.13
C LEU A 31 -2.18 -7.48 4.13
N THR A 32 -2.29 -8.40 5.09
CA THR A 32 -1.32 -9.50 5.29
C THR A 32 -1.85 -10.89 4.97
N ARG A 33 -3.16 -11.07 4.75
CA ARG A 33 -3.74 -12.37 4.37
C ARG A 33 -3.11 -12.95 3.10
N GLN A 34 -2.35 -14.02 3.26
CA GLN A 34 -1.96 -14.95 2.20
C GLN A 34 -2.91 -16.15 2.23
N GLY A 35 -4.04 -16.08 1.52
CA GLY A 35 -4.98 -17.19 1.40
C GLY A 35 -4.67 -18.06 0.17
N ALA A 36 -4.72 -19.39 0.34
CA ALA A 36 -4.43 -20.39 -0.69
C ALA A 36 -5.35 -20.37 -1.94
N ASP A 37 -6.46 -19.62 -1.89
CA ASP A 37 -7.48 -19.53 -2.95
C ASP A 37 -7.58 -18.12 -3.58
N VAL A 38 -6.65 -17.22 -3.25
CA VAL A 38 -6.65 -15.84 -3.77
C VAL A 38 -5.57 -15.71 -4.83
N VAL A 39 -5.97 -15.42 -6.08
CA VAL A 39 -5.05 -15.21 -7.22
C VAL A 39 -3.93 -14.22 -6.89
N ARG A 40 -4.25 -13.17 -6.11
CA ARG A 40 -3.32 -12.35 -5.31
C ARG A 40 -4.12 -11.43 -4.38
N ALA A 41 -3.90 -11.48 -3.06
CA ALA A 41 -4.50 -10.51 -2.15
C ALA A 41 -3.82 -9.14 -2.33
N PRO A 42 -4.54 -8.03 -2.56
CA PRO A 42 -3.91 -6.72 -2.61
C PRO A 42 -3.58 -6.29 -1.17
N GLY A 43 -2.31 -5.94 -0.93
CA GLY A 43 -1.74 -5.62 0.38
C GLY A 43 -0.37 -4.93 0.25
N LEU A 44 0.26 -4.55 1.38
CA LEU A 44 1.38 -3.58 1.40
C LEU A 44 2.52 -3.90 0.44
N ILE A 45 2.86 -5.18 0.29
CA ILE A 45 3.66 -5.83 -0.75
C ILE A 45 3.86 -7.30 -0.31
N THR A 46 3.76 -8.26 -1.22
CA THR A 46 4.07 -9.68 -0.95
C THR A 46 5.49 -10.06 -1.42
N ASN A 47 5.99 -11.24 -1.02
CA ASN A 47 7.26 -11.79 -1.54
C ASN A 47 7.29 -11.85 -3.08
N ASP A 48 6.19 -12.28 -3.71
CA ASP A 48 6.09 -12.32 -5.18
C ASP A 48 6.15 -10.90 -5.77
N ASP A 49 5.61 -9.91 -5.08
CA ASP A 49 5.65 -8.52 -5.54
C ASP A 49 7.06 -7.96 -5.52
N VAL A 50 7.78 -8.12 -4.41
CA VAL A 50 9.20 -7.72 -4.31
C VAL A 50 10.00 -8.38 -5.42
N ARG A 51 9.86 -9.70 -5.59
CA ARG A 51 10.61 -10.46 -6.60
C ARG A 51 10.38 -9.93 -8.01
N ARG A 52 9.13 -9.66 -8.38
CA ARG A 52 8.80 -9.20 -9.74
C ARG A 52 9.13 -7.75 -9.99
N ILE A 53 9.01 -6.88 -8.99
CA ILE A 53 9.47 -5.50 -9.09
C ILE A 53 10.99 -5.49 -9.27
N ARG A 54 11.75 -6.28 -8.47
CA ARG A 54 13.20 -6.41 -8.62
C ARG A 54 13.60 -6.97 -9.98
N ARG A 55 12.86 -7.95 -10.53
CA ARG A 55 13.09 -8.44 -11.90
C ARG A 55 13.02 -7.31 -12.93
N TYR A 56 11.96 -6.48 -12.89
CA TYR A 56 11.87 -5.30 -13.74
C TYR A 56 13.04 -4.34 -13.55
N VAL A 57 13.40 -4.06 -12.30
CA VAL A 57 14.49 -3.14 -11.96
C VAL A 57 15.81 -3.63 -12.54
N ASN A 58 16.15 -4.91 -12.34
CA ASN A 58 17.38 -5.50 -12.87
C ASN A 58 17.41 -5.42 -14.40
N THR A 59 16.33 -5.84 -15.07
CA THR A 59 16.24 -5.73 -16.53
C THR A 59 16.39 -4.28 -17.00
N GLY A 60 15.75 -3.31 -16.34
CA GLY A 60 15.85 -1.90 -16.69
C GLY A 60 17.24 -1.30 -16.45
N LEU A 61 17.97 -1.79 -15.44
CA LEU A 61 19.34 -1.37 -15.14
C LEU A 61 20.34 -1.90 -16.16
N GLU A 62 20.11 -3.11 -16.69
CA GLU A 62 20.94 -3.78 -17.69
C GLU A 62 20.77 -3.25 -19.11
N LEU A 63 19.75 -2.41 -19.37
CA LEU A 63 19.54 -1.85 -20.70
C LEU A 63 20.74 -0.99 -21.13
N PRO A 64 21.25 -1.18 -22.36
CA PRO A 64 22.32 -0.35 -22.90
C PRO A 64 21.81 1.07 -23.11
N THR A 65 22.59 2.07 -22.74
CA THR A 65 22.16 3.48 -22.83
C THR A 65 23.05 4.31 -23.71
N THR A 66 24.20 3.78 -24.12
CA THR A 66 25.09 4.46 -25.06
C THR A 66 24.55 4.32 -26.48
N LEU A 67 24.69 5.37 -27.28
CA LEU A 67 24.24 5.36 -28.67
C LEU A 67 24.95 4.25 -29.47
N GLU A 68 26.21 3.94 -29.15
CA GLU A 68 27.00 2.91 -29.81
C GLU A 68 26.45 1.50 -29.57
N GLU A 69 26.24 1.12 -28.30
CA GLU A 69 25.65 -0.18 -27.94
C GLU A 69 24.24 -0.35 -28.51
N VAL A 70 23.43 0.72 -28.44
CA VAL A 70 22.07 0.69 -28.98
C VAL A 70 22.08 0.62 -30.51
N SER A 71 23.01 1.29 -31.19
CA SER A 71 23.15 1.21 -32.65
C SER A 71 23.49 -0.20 -33.11
N GLN A 72 24.29 -0.94 -32.34
CA GLN A 72 24.59 -2.35 -32.64
C GLN A 72 23.34 -3.23 -32.49
N LEU A 73 22.49 -2.96 -31.49
CA LEU A 73 21.23 -3.69 -31.27
C LEU A 73 20.15 -3.37 -32.30
N THR A 74 20.06 -2.14 -32.78
CA THR A 74 19.05 -1.72 -33.76
C THR A 74 19.46 -1.98 -35.21
N GLY A 75 20.62 -2.59 -35.46
CA GLY A 75 21.10 -2.94 -36.79
C GLY A 75 21.80 -1.81 -37.56
N GLY A 76 22.29 -0.76 -36.89
CA GLY A 76 23.06 0.34 -37.50
C GLY A 76 22.50 1.76 -37.23
N GLN A 77 23.18 2.78 -37.77
CA GLN A 77 22.91 4.21 -37.50
C GLN A 77 21.59 4.74 -38.09
N ASP A 78 21.00 4.06 -39.07
CA ASP A 78 19.70 4.46 -39.60
C ASP A 78 18.95 3.22 -40.08
N ASN A 79 17.92 2.82 -39.35
CA ASN A 79 16.98 1.80 -39.82
C ASN A 79 15.93 2.38 -40.76
N GLY A 80 15.99 3.69 -41.08
CA GLY A 80 15.08 4.38 -41.98
C GLY A 80 13.69 4.63 -41.40
N ILE A 81 13.48 4.33 -40.11
CA ILE A 81 12.17 4.39 -39.46
C ILE A 81 12.19 5.51 -38.41
N PRO A 82 11.51 6.65 -38.67
CA PRO A 82 11.37 7.71 -37.70
C PRO A 82 10.84 7.18 -36.35
N GLY A 83 11.58 7.43 -35.28
CA GLY A 83 11.21 7.00 -33.93
C GLY A 83 11.72 5.61 -33.50
N LEU A 84 12.34 4.82 -34.39
CA LEU A 84 13.03 3.56 -34.05
C LEU A 84 14.55 3.60 -34.25
N GLY A 85 15.10 4.70 -34.74
CA GLY A 85 16.54 4.87 -34.84
C GLY A 85 17.23 4.74 -33.48
N ALA A 86 18.52 4.43 -33.49
CA ALA A 86 19.31 4.14 -32.28
C ALA A 86 19.18 5.22 -31.20
N ALA A 87 19.16 6.51 -31.59
CA ALA A 87 18.98 7.61 -30.65
C ALA A 87 17.63 7.57 -29.91
N ALA A 88 16.55 7.23 -30.62
CA ALA A 88 15.21 7.19 -30.07
C ALA A 88 14.96 5.96 -29.16
N ILE A 89 15.71 4.87 -29.37
CA ILE A 89 15.73 3.70 -28.48
C ILE A 89 16.61 3.98 -27.26
N ALA A 90 17.78 4.60 -27.45
CA ALA A 90 18.66 4.99 -26.35
C ALA A 90 17.96 5.96 -25.38
N GLU A 91 17.20 6.94 -25.88
CA GLU A 91 16.38 7.83 -25.05
C GLU A 91 15.37 7.06 -24.20
N LEU A 92 14.68 6.08 -24.79
CA LEU A 92 13.73 5.24 -24.04
C LEU A 92 14.45 4.41 -22.97
N TYR A 93 15.59 3.80 -23.31
CA TYR A 93 16.38 3.00 -22.38
C TYR A 93 16.94 3.84 -21.23
N VAL A 94 17.39 5.07 -21.49
CA VAL A 94 17.78 6.02 -20.44
C VAL A 94 16.62 6.33 -19.50
N ALA A 95 15.42 6.57 -20.04
CA ALA A 95 14.23 6.82 -19.23
C ALA A 95 13.85 5.61 -18.35
N ILE A 96 13.90 4.40 -18.91
CA ILE A 96 13.66 3.15 -18.18
C ILE A 96 14.71 2.96 -17.08
N GLN A 97 15.99 3.14 -17.39
CA GLN A 97 17.07 2.98 -16.44
C GLN A 97 16.96 3.98 -15.29
N ALA A 98 16.60 5.23 -15.58
CA ALA A 98 16.33 6.24 -14.55
C ALA A 98 15.14 5.86 -13.67
N HIS A 99 14.06 5.33 -14.25
CA HIS A 99 12.91 4.83 -13.50
C HIS A 99 13.29 3.63 -12.61
N ALA A 100 14.01 2.64 -13.15
CA ALA A 100 14.51 1.50 -12.40
C ALA A 100 15.41 1.92 -11.23
N ARG A 101 16.31 2.89 -11.43
CA ARG A 101 17.16 3.45 -10.35
C ARG A 101 16.33 4.10 -9.23
N SER A 102 15.20 4.73 -9.55
CA SER A 102 14.35 5.36 -8.52
C SER A 102 13.65 4.36 -7.60
N TRP A 103 13.63 3.06 -7.94
CA TRP A 103 13.03 2.03 -7.09
C TRP A 103 13.75 1.87 -5.75
N SER A 104 15.08 2.02 -5.69
CA SER A 104 15.84 1.78 -4.45
C SER A 104 15.40 2.69 -3.30
N GLU A 105 15.11 3.96 -3.60
CA GLU A 105 14.57 4.92 -2.63
C GLU A 105 13.17 4.52 -2.17
N VAL A 106 12.32 4.05 -3.10
CA VAL A 106 10.97 3.57 -2.79
C VAL A 106 11.02 2.33 -1.91
N GLU A 107 11.86 1.35 -2.26
CA GLU A 107 12.04 0.11 -1.50
C GLU A 107 12.53 0.40 -0.08
N THR A 108 13.55 1.26 0.05
CA THR A 108 14.07 1.69 1.36
C THR A 108 12.98 2.38 2.19
N ALA A 109 12.15 3.22 1.56
CA ALA A 109 11.05 3.90 2.24
C ALA A 109 9.94 2.91 2.67
N MET A 110 9.65 1.88 1.88
CA MET A 110 8.69 0.83 2.24
C MET A 110 9.20 -0.05 3.39
N GLN A 111 10.49 -0.40 3.39
CA GLN A 111 11.12 -1.05 4.54
C GLN A 111 11.04 -0.18 5.80
N LYS A 112 11.28 1.13 5.66
CA LYS A 112 11.13 2.08 6.77
C LYS A 112 9.71 2.10 7.33
N VAL A 113 8.67 2.04 6.49
CA VAL A 113 7.28 1.93 6.97
C VAL A 113 7.06 0.67 7.79
N GLY A 114 7.56 -0.48 7.33
CA GLY A 114 7.51 -1.72 8.11
C GLY A 114 8.22 -1.60 9.48
N SER A 115 9.40 -0.99 9.49
CA SER A 115 10.17 -0.74 10.72
C SER A 115 9.45 0.22 11.66
N ASP A 116 8.93 1.32 11.14
CA ASP A 116 8.24 2.33 11.93
C ASP A 116 6.94 1.79 12.51
N LEU A 117 6.18 0.98 11.77
CA LEU A 117 5.01 0.27 12.30
C LEU A 117 5.39 -0.69 13.42
N TYR A 118 6.48 -1.45 13.26
CA TYR A 118 6.96 -2.39 14.29
C TYR A 118 7.36 -1.66 15.59
N VAL A 119 8.14 -0.58 15.47
CA VAL A 119 8.59 0.24 16.61
C VAL A 119 7.41 0.94 17.27
N PHE A 120 6.55 1.58 16.48
CA PHE A 120 5.36 2.26 16.98
C PHE A 120 4.46 1.31 17.76
N SER A 121 4.20 0.11 17.22
CA SER A 121 3.37 -0.89 17.91
C SER A 121 3.92 -1.24 19.30
N GLY A 122 5.24 -1.42 19.42
CA GLY A 122 5.89 -1.71 20.71
C GLY A 122 5.81 -0.54 21.70
N ASN A 123 6.03 0.69 21.23
CA ASN A 123 5.95 1.89 22.06
C ASN A 123 4.51 2.18 22.49
N LEU A 124 3.54 2.04 21.58
CA LEU A 124 2.11 2.17 21.87
C LEU A 124 1.70 1.20 22.98
N ILE A 125 2.10 -0.07 22.90
CA ILE A 125 1.81 -1.06 23.95
C ILE A 125 2.39 -0.62 25.30
N THR A 126 3.62 -0.10 25.31
CA THR A 126 4.29 0.36 26.54
C THR A 126 3.56 1.57 27.15
N ILE A 127 3.27 2.60 26.35
CA ILE A 127 2.58 3.82 26.81
C ILE A 127 1.17 3.48 27.26
N ALA A 128 0.43 2.67 26.49
CA ALA A 128 -0.92 2.26 26.85
C ALA A 128 -0.93 1.41 28.14
N THR A 129 0.09 0.59 28.39
CA THR A 129 0.25 -0.13 29.67
C THR A 129 0.45 0.85 30.82
N ASN A 130 1.34 1.83 30.66
CA ASN A 130 1.58 2.87 31.68
C ASN A 130 0.32 3.69 31.98
N VAL A 131 -0.45 4.04 30.95
CA VAL A 131 -1.75 4.73 31.06
C VAL A 131 -2.75 3.87 31.83
N VAL A 132 -2.86 2.58 31.50
CA VAL A 132 -3.75 1.63 32.18
C VAL A 132 -3.37 1.47 33.65
N ASP A 133 -2.09 1.29 33.95
CA ASP A 133 -1.58 1.11 35.31
C ASP A 133 -1.76 2.39 36.14
N PHE A 134 -1.55 3.55 35.54
CA PHE A 134 -1.81 4.84 36.18
C PHE A 134 -3.27 4.97 36.61
N ILE A 135 -4.21 4.66 35.70
CA ILE A 135 -5.64 4.75 35.99
C ILE A 135 -6.06 3.72 37.03
N LYS A 136 -5.55 2.48 36.96
CA LYS A 136 -5.80 1.44 37.98
C LYS A 136 -5.25 1.79 39.37
N GLY A 137 -4.25 2.66 39.42
CA GLY A 137 -3.70 3.22 40.66
C GLY A 137 -4.52 4.34 41.29
N LEU A 138 -5.58 4.82 40.63
CA LEU A 138 -6.50 5.82 41.20
C LEU A 138 -7.44 5.15 42.21
N GLU A 139 -7.69 5.81 43.33
CA GLU A 139 -8.57 5.29 44.38
C GLU A 139 -10.05 5.25 43.91
N SER A 140 -10.43 6.25 43.13
CA SER A 140 -11.70 6.31 42.42
C SER A 140 -11.90 5.11 41.50
N TYR A 141 -10.83 4.57 40.89
CA TYR A 141 -10.93 3.38 40.05
C TYR A 141 -11.10 2.11 40.89
N GLN A 142 -10.32 1.96 41.95
CA GLN A 142 -10.33 0.76 42.81
C GLN A 142 -11.66 0.56 43.55
N THR A 143 -12.34 1.66 43.87
CA THR A 143 -13.62 1.65 44.59
C THR A 143 -14.82 1.28 43.71
N LEU A 144 -14.72 1.41 42.39
CA LEU A 144 -15.83 1.21 41.46
C LEU A 144 -16.24 -0.26 41.26
N GLN A 145 -15.40 -1.25 41.60
CA GLN A 145 -15.70 -2.70 41.50
C GLN A 145 -16.37 -3.15 40.18
N VAL A 146 -15.97 -2.54 39.06
CA VAL A 146 -16.57 -2.64 37.72
C VAL A 146 -16.09 -3.87 36.91
N GLY A 147 -15.57 -4.90 37.59
CA GLY A 147 -14.66 -5.92 37.04
C GLY A 147 -15.07 -6.58 35.72
N ASP A 148 -16.33 -6.98 35.56
CA ASP A 148 -16.79 -7.77 34.40
C ASP A 148 -17.64 -6.96 33.40
N LEU A 149 -17.75 -5.63 33.56
CA LEU A 149 -18.58 -4.80 32.69
C LEU A 149 -17.83 -4.40 31.42
N SER A 150 -18.52 -4.41 30.28
CA SER A 150 -18.00 -3.87 29.03
C SER A 150 -17.91 -2.34 29.07
N PRO A 151 -17.05 -1.69 28.24
CA PRO A 151 -17.00 -0.24 28.13
C PRO A 151 -18.38 0.39 27.86
N SER A 152 -19.19 -0.23 27.01
CA SER A 152 -20.54 0.22 26.70
C SER A 152 -21.49 0.12 27.90
N GLN A 153 -21.39 -0.94 28.71
CA GLN A 153 -22.18 -1.08 29.94
C GLN A 153 -21.77 -0.06 31.00
N ILE A 154 -20.49 0.29 31.07
CA ILE A 154 -19.95 1.31 31.97
C ILE A 154 -20.43 2.70 31.55
N ASP A 155 -20.45 2.98 30.23
CA ASP A 155 -20.88 4.29 29.70
C ASP A 155 -22.37 4.57 29.95
N GLU A 156 -23.20 3.53 30.16
CA GLU A 156 -24.62 3.65 30.52
C GLU A 156 -24.87 3.86 32.03
N MET A 157 -23.84 3.71 32.88
CA MET A 157 -23.98 3.90 34.32
C MET A 157 -24.06 5.38 34.70
N PRO A 158 -24.76 5.74 35.80
CA PRO A 158 -24.78 7.10 36.29
C PRO A 158 -23.37 7.57 36.64
N PRO A 159 -22.99 8.84 36.33
CA PRO A 159 -21.63 9.31 36.51
C PRO A 159 -21.20 9.24 37.98
N VAL A 160 -19.96 8.80 38.19
CA VAL A 160 -19.35 8.74 39.53
C VAL A 160 -18.23 9.75 39.59
N ALA A 161 -18.31 10.70 40.52
CA ALA A 161 -17.31 11.75 40.64
C ALA A 161 -15.92 11.18 40.98
N LEU A 162 -14.88 11.73 40.36
CA LEU A 162 -13.50 11.52 40.76
C LEU A 162 -13.26 12.08 42.16
N MET A 163 -12.51 11.34 42.97
CA MET A 163 -12.01 11.85 44.25
C MET A 163 -11.04 13.02 44.03
N ASP A 164 -11.02 13.98 44.95
CA ASP A 164 -10.20 15.19 44.84
C ASP A 164 -8.70 14.88 44.67
N GLN A 165 -8.19 13.86 45.35
CA GLN A 165 -6.79 13.44 45.24
C GLN A 165 -6.44 12.83 43.89
N ASP A 166 -7.39 12.17 43.22
CA ASP A 166 -7.18 11.60 41.89
C ASP A 166 -7.32 12.66 40.79
N SER A 167 -8.21 13.65 40.99
CA SER A 167 -8.33 14.81 40.10
C SER A 167 -6.99 15.56 39.97
N ARG A 168 -6.19 15.65 41.04
CA ARG A 168 -4.85 16.27 41.04
C ARG A 168 -3.82 15.47 40.23
N LYS A 169 -4.07 14.19 39.94
CA LYS A 169 -3.19 13.31 39.17
C LYS A 169 -3.48 13.35 37.66
N LEU A 170 -4.64 13.86 37.24
CA LEU A 170 -5.02 13.95 35.82
C LEU A 170 -3.99 14.63 34.91
N PRO A 171 -3.25 15.68 35.32
CA PRO A 171 -2.18 16.23 34.49
C PRO A 171 -1.10 15.20 34.12
N GLY A 172 -0.78 14.26 35.01
CA GLY A 172 0.17 13.19 34.71
C GLY A 172 -0.35 12.20 33.66
N LEU A 173 -1.66 11.90 33.70
CA LEU A 173 -2.33 11.09 32.69
C LEU A 173 -2.35 11.79 31.32
N LEU A 174 -2.65 13.10 31.30
CA LEU A 174 -2.62 13.89 30.06
C LEU A 174 -1.23 13.93 29.42
N SER A 175 -0.16 14.00 30.23
CA SER A 175 1.21 13.93 29.71
C SER A 175 1.53 12.61 28.98
N LEU A 176 1.01 11.47 29.48
CA LEU A 176 1.19 10.18 28.81
C LEU A 176 0.43 10.10 27.48
N VAL A 177 -0.75 10.73 27.40
CA VAL A 177 -1.53 10.81 26.17
C VAL A 177 -0.88 11.77 25.16
N ASP A 178 -0.30 12.88 25.61
CA ASP A 178 0.47 13.80 24.75
C ASP A 178 1.74 13.13 24.19
N GLU A 179 2.42 12.29 24.98
CA GLU A 179 3.55 11.49 24.50
C GLU A 179 3.12 10.59 23.32
N LEU A 180 1.95 9.95 23.42
CA LEU A 180 1.41 9.13 22.32
C LEU A 180 1.14 9.96 21.04
N LYS A 181 0.66 11.21 21.16
CA LYS A 181 0.46 12.10 20.01
C LYS A 181 1.77 12.38 19.27
N VAL A 182 2.85 12.62 20.02
CA VAL A 182 4.18 12.86 19.45
C VAL A 182 4.66 11.63 18.67
N TYR A 183 4.50 10.44 19.24
CA TYR A 183 4.89 9.19 18.56
C TYR A 183 4.07 8.92 17.29
N ILE A 184 2.76 9.16 17.30
CA ILE A 184 1.91 9.02 16.10
C ILE A 184 2.43 9.94 14.98
N LYS A 185 2.73 11.20 15.29
CA LYS A 185 3.23 12.18 14.32
C LYS A 185 4.61 11.82 13.77
N GLU A 186 5.51 11.34 14.62
CA GLU A 186 6.86 10.96 14.20
C GLU A 186 6.84 9.77 13.24
N HIS A 187 6.04 8.74 13.55
CA HIS A 187 5.98 7.51 12.75
C HIS A 187 5.06 7.62 11.52
N SER A 188 4.06 8.50 11.52
CA SER A 188 3.20 8.71 10.35
C SER A 188 3.92 9.41 9.19
N ALA A 189 4.89 10.27 9.49
CA ALA A 189 5.62 11.05 8.49
C ALA A 189 6.36 10.19 7.45
N SER A 190 6.88 9.02 7.84
CA SER A 190 7.51 8.09 6.89
C SER A 190 6.49 7.45 5.96
N THR A 191 5.31 7.12 6.46
CA THR A 191 4.22 6.55 5.68
C THR A 191 3.76 7.53 4.60
N THR A 192 3.57 8.81 4.95
CA THR A 192 3.26 9.87 3.97
C THR A 192 4.35 10.01 2.92
N ARG A 193 5.63 10.04 3.31
CA ARG A 193 6.74 10.12 2.35
C ARG A 193 6.76 8.92 1.41
N THR A 194 6.57 7.71 1.95
CA THR A 194 6.51 6.48 1.16
C THR A 194 5.32 6.50 0.20
N ARG A 195 4.15 6.99 0.61
CA ARG A 195 3.00 7.16 -0.29
C ARG A 195 3.38 8.02 -1.48
N VAL A 196 3.94 9.20 -1.23
CA VAL A 196 4.37 10.12 -2.28
C VAL A 196 5.36 9.43 -3.23
N GLY A 197 6.37 8.75 -2.70
CA GLY A 197 7.36 8.03 -3.51
C GLY A 197 6.76 6.92 -4.38
N VAL A 198 5.90 6.07 -3.80
CA VAL A 198 5.23 4.98 -4.54
C VAL A 198 4.27 5.54 -5.60
N THR A 199 3.52 6.60 -5.28
CA THR A 199 2.63 7.29 -6.23
C THR A 199 3.42 7.92 -7.38
N ASP A 200 4.55 8.57 -7.10
CA ASP A 200 5.39 9.16 -8.14
C ASP A 200 6.05 8.10 -9.03
N PHE A 201 6.51 6.99 -8.46
CA PHE A 201 7.00 5.84 -9.21
C PHE A 201 5.91 5.29 -10.13
N LYS A 202 4.71 5.02 -9.59
CA LYS A 202 3.53 4.60 -10.36
C LYS A 202 3.21 5.55 -11.51
N ARG A 203 3.21 6.85 -11.22
CA ARG A 203 2.86 7.90 -12.17
C ARG A 203 3.86 7.95 -13.32
N ARG A 204 5.18 7.94 -13.03
CA ARG A 204 6.23 7.91 -14.07
C ARG A 204 6.14 6.67 -14.95
N LEU A 205 5.85 5.52 -14.37
CA LEU A 205 5.60 4.28 -15.10
C LEU A 205 4.43 4.42 -16.09
N GLN A 206 3.30 4.98 -15.64
CA GLN A 206 2.07 5.09 -16.41
C GLN A 206 2.10 6.20 -17.46
N GLU A 207 2.69 7.35 -17.15
CA GLU A 207 2.65 8.56 -17.99
C GLU A 207 3.80 8.60 -19.00
N ASN A 208 4.96 7.99 -18.69
CA ASN A 208 6.16 8.11 -19.51
C ASN A 208 6.63 6.77 -20.07
N ILE A 209 6.89 5.79 -19.19
CA ILE A 209 7.58 4.55 -19.58
C ILE A 209 6.69 3.66 -20.44
N ALA A 210 5.48 3.34 -19.97
CA ALA A 210 4.57 2.46 -20.71
C ALA A 210 4.13 3.05 -22.06
N PRO A 211 3.74 4.34 -22.18
CA PRO A 211 3.42 4.94 -23.47
C PRO A 211 4.60 4.96 -24.45
N GLY A 212 5.81 5.22 -23.96
CA GLY A 212 7.02 5.21 -24.77
C GLY A 212 7.29 3.84 -25.39
N VAL A 213 7.18 2.76 -24.61
CA VAL A 213 7.36 1.38 -25.08
C VAL A 213 6.27 0.98 -26.08
N ALA A 214 5.01 1.28 -25.77
CA ALA A 214 3.89 1.00 -26.68
C ALA A 214 4.01 1.73 -28.03
N LEU A 215 4.57 2.95 -28.03
CA LEU A 215 4.88 3.67 -29.26
C LEU A 215 5.95 2.93 -30.09
N LYS A 216 7.04 2.46 -29.46
CA LYS A 216 8.09 1.71 -30.19
C LYS A 216 7.55 0.39 -30.76
N ILE A 217 6.72 -0.33 -30.02
CA ILE A 217 6.08 -1.59 -30.49
C ILE A 217 5.25 -1.35 -31.75
N ARG A 218 4.37 -0.33 -31.73
CA ARG A 218 3.52 0.00 -32.89
C ARG A 218 4.34 0.39 -34.11
N LEU A 219 5.37 1.20 -33.94
CA LEU A 219 6.28 1.58 -35.02
C LEU A 219 6.99 0.33 -35.58
N ALA A 220 7.53 -0.54 -34.73
CA ALA A 220 8.24 -1.75 -35.15
C ALA A 220 7.32 -2.74 -35.87
N GLY A 221 6.06 -2.85 -35.46
CA GLY A 221 5.04 -3.66 -36.13
C GLY A 221 4.61 -3.11 -37.48
N SER A 222 4.55 -1.79 -37.65
CA SER A 222 4.12 -1.15 -38.90
C SER A 222 5.10 -1.31 -40.07
N VAL A 223 6.37 -1.66 -39.78
CA VAL A 223 7.45 -1.71 -40.77
C VAL A 223 7.87 -3.13 -41.15
N SER A 224 7.32 -4.16 -40.49
CA SER A 224 7.67 -5.55 -40.81
C SER A 224 7.32 -5.97 -42.25
N GLY A 225 6.41 -5.25 -42.92
CA GLY A 225 5.96 -5.56 -44.29
C GLY A 225 5.19 -6.87 -44.42
N ASP A 226 5.05 -7.61 -43.33
CA ASP A 226 4.46 -8.94 -43.22
C ASP A 226 3.06 -8.81 -42.59
N GLU A 227 2.04 -9.24 -43.34
CA GLU A 227 0.65 -9.22 -42.89
C GLU A 227 0.44 -10.04 -41.60
N GLU A 228 1.21 -11.12 -41.39
CA GLU A 228 1.12 -11.93 -40.18
C GLU A 228 1.64 -11.15 -38.96
N ILE A 229 2.79 -10.47 -39.10
CA ILE A 229 3.35 -9.64 -38.02
C ILE A 229 2.43 -8.44 -37.73
N ALA A 230 1.88 -7.80 -38.75
CA ALA A 230 0.94 -6.69 -38.59
C ALA A 230 -0.33 -7.14 -37.83
N ARG A 231 -0.87 -8.33 -38.12
CA ARG A 231 -2.00 -8.92 -37.38
C ARG A 231 -1.64 -9.24 -35.93
N LEU A 232 -0.50 -9.87 -35.69
CA LEU A 232 -0.05 -10.22 -34.33
C LEU A 232 0.17 -8.96 -33.47
N VAL A 233 0.68 -7.86 -34.04
CA VAL A 233 0.83 -6.58 -33.34
C VAL A 233 -0.54 -5.94 -33.05
N ALA A 234 -1.49 -6.03 -33.97
CA ALA A 234 -2.85 -5.55 -33.74
C ALA A 234 -3.56 -6.34 -32.62
N ASP A 235 -3.34 -7.65 -32.54
CA ASP A 235 -3.84 -8.51 -31.47
C ASP A 235 -3.24 -8.12 -30.11
N VAL A 236 -1.93 -7.86 -30.06
CA VAL A 236 -1.27 -7.32 -28.86
C VAL A 236 -1.87 -5.98 -28.44
N ASP A 237 -2.09 -5.05 -29.38
CA ASP A 237 -2.71 -3.75 -29.09
C ASP A 237 -4.12 -3.91 -28.48
N GLN A 238 -4.90 -4.88 -28.96
CA GLN A 238 -6.20 -5.20 -28.38
C GLN A 238 -6.08 -5.77 -26.97
N LEU A 239 -5.17 -6.73 -26.76
CA LEU A 239 -4.89 -7.29 -25.43
C LEU A 239 -4.44 -6.21 -24.46
N ASN A 240 -3.55 -5.31 -24.89
CA ASN A 240 -3.07 -4.18 -24.08
C ASN A 240 -4.20 -3.24 -23.67
N ARG A 241 -5.16 -2.93 -24.56
CA ARG A 241 -6.35 -2.14 -24.18
C ARG A 241 -7.17 -2.85 -23.11
N ARG A 242 -7.41 -4.15 -23.26
CA ARG A 242 -8.15 -4.96 -22.26
C ARG A 242 -7.40 -5.05 -20.93
N ILE A 243 -6.10 -5.29 -20.95
CA ILE A 243 -5.25 -5.32 -19.76
C ILE A 243 -5.30 -3.96 -19.05
N ASN A 244 -5.14 -2.84 -19.77
CA ASN A 244 -5.21 -1.52 -19.18
C ASN A 244 -6.60 -1.22 -18.58
N GLN A 245 -7.67 -1.65 -19.23
CA GLN A 245 -9.02 -1.57 -18.66
C GLN A 245 -9.13 -2.39 -17.37
N LYS A 246 -8.65 -3.65 -17.36
CA LYS A 246 -8.67 -4.51 -16.18
C LYS A 246 -7.80 -3.97 -15.04
N LEU A 247 -6.70 -3.30 -15.35
CA LEU A 247 -5.88 -2.62 -14.36
C LEU A 247 -6.56 -1.37 -13.80
N ALA A 248 -7.31 -0.62 -14.62
CA ALA A 248 -8.12 0.51 -14.13
C ALA A 248 -9.27 0.01 -13.24
N GLU A 249 -9.98 -1.04 -13.65
CA GLU A 249 -11.00 -1.71 -12.82
C GLU A 249 -10.39 -2.20 -11.50
N TYR A 250 -9.22 -2.85 -11.55
CA TYR A 250 -8.50 -3.27 -10.36
C TYR A 250 -8.13 -2.10 -9.45
N GLU A 251 -7.61 -1.00 -10.00
CA GLU A 251 -7.22 0.17 -9.23
C GLU A 251 -8.42 0.77 -8.50
N GLU A 252 -9.52 0.98 -9.23
CA GLU A 252 -10.79 1.43 -8.70
C GLU A 252 -11.29 0.50 -7.56
N TYR A 253 -11.39 -0.81 -7.83
CA TYR A 253 -11.84 -1.78 -6.81
C TYR A 253 -10.86 -1.92 -5.65
N SER A 254 -9.55 -1.78 -5.90
CA SER A 254 -8.52 -1.84 -4.87
C SER A 254 -8.63 -0.65 -3.94
N GLU A 255 -8.94 0.55 -4.42
CA GLU A 255 -9.19 1.69 -3.55
C GLU A 255 -10.50 1.51 -2.76
N TYR A 256 -11.59 1.15 -3.45
CA TYR A 256 -12.90 0.98 -2.80
C TYR A 256 -12.95 -0.13 -1.75
N LYS A 257 -12.21 -1.23 -1.92
CA LYS A 257 -12.22 -2.32 -0.94
C LYS A 257 -11.69 -1.90 0.43
N TRP A 258 -10.88 -0.84 0.49
CA TRP A 258 -10.30 -0.32 1.73
C TRP A 258 -11.12 0.81 2.34
N ILE A 259 -11.76 1.64 1.51
CA ILE A 259 -12.64 2.73 1.96
C ILE A 259 -13.75 2.21 2.90
N GLY A 260 -14.19 0.97 2.69
CA GLY A 260 -15.14 0.29 3.58
C GLY A 260 -14.76 0.33 5.07
N PHE A 261 -13.47 0.21 5.38
CA PHE A 261 -12.97 0.19 6.75
C PHE A 261 -13.11 1.54 7.47
N TRP A 262 -13.26 2.65 6.74
CA TRP A 262 -13.58 3.96 7.36
C TRP A 262 -14.97 4.00 7.97
N TRP A 263 -15.89 3.20 7.44
CA TRP A 263 -17.23 3.06 7.99
C TRP A 263 -17.32 1.95 9.05
N GLY A 264 -16.16 1.45 9.51
CA GLY A 264 -16.02 0.35 10.44
C GLY A 264 -15.98 -1.04 9.78
N PRO A 265 -15.85 -2.11 10.57
CA PRO A 265 -15.65 -3.47 10.08
C PRO A 265 -16.77 -4.03 9.24
N VAL A 266 -18.01 -3.62 9.50
CA VAL A 266 -19.15 -4.04 8.68
C VAL A 266 -19.01 -3.43 7.30
N GLY A 267 -18.64 -2.15 7.22
CA GLY A 267 -18.29 -1.49 5.96
C GLY A 267 -17.09 -2.15 5.28
N GLY A 268 -16.07 -2.52 6.05
CA GLY A 268 -14.89 -3.26 5.57
C GLY A 268 -15.23 -4.63 5.01
N ALA A 269 -16.03 -5.43 5.71
CA ALA A 269 -16.49 -6.75 5.28
C ALA A 269 -17.39 -6.67 4.04
N VAL A 270 -18.30 -5.69 3.98
CA VAL A 270 -19.13 -5.43 2.80
C VAL A 270 -18.27 -5.00 1.62
N SER A 271 -17.31 -4.10 1.83
CA SER A 271 -16.45 -3.62 0.74
C SER A 271 -15.49 -4.69 0.27
N LEU A 272 -14.89 -5.46 1.19
CA LEU A 272 -14.07 -6.63 0.85
C LEU A 272 -14.89 -7.70 0.12
N SER A 273 -16.13 -7.98 0.54
CA SER A 273 -16.96 -9.00 -0.11
C SER A 273 -17.44 -8.59 -1.50
N ILE A 274 -17.64 -7.29 -1.74
CA ILE A 274 -18.06 -6.78 -3.06
C ILE A 274 -16.85 -6.56 -3.98
N PHE A 275 -15.86 -5.82 -3.50
CA PHE A 275 -14.76 -5.33 -4.33
C PHE A 275 -13.52 -6.22 -4.26
N GLY A 276 -13.34 -7.00 -3.19
CA GLY A 276 -12.26 -7.98 -3.09
C GLY A 276 -12.33 -9.05 -4.20
N PRO A 277 -13.47 -9.76 -4.37
CA PRO A 277 -13.66 -10.69 -5.49
C PRO A 277 -13.51 -10.01 -6.84
N LYS A 278 -14.06 -8.80 -7.03
CA LYS A 278 -13.93 -8.06 -8.30
C LYS A 278 -12.49 -7.69 -8.63
N ALA A 279 -11.71 -7.25 -7.64
CA ALA A 279 -10.28 -6.97 -7.80
C ALA A 279 -9.50 -8.25 -8.13
N SER A 280 -9.80 -9.36 -7.45
CA SER A 280 -9.19 -10.67 -7.72
C SER A 280 -9.53 -11.19 -9.13
N MET A 281 -10.78 -11.07 -9.55
CA MET A 281 -11.23 -11.44 -10.90
C MET A 281 -10.57 -10.57 -11.98
N ALA A 282 -10.47 -9.25 -11.76
CA ALA A 282 -9.80 -8.35 -12.68
C ALA A 282 -8.30 -8.73 -12.82
N LEU A 283 -7.63 -9.11 -11.73
CA LEU A 283 -6.26 -9.63 -11.77
C LEU A 283 -6.16 -10.98 -12.48
N ALA A 284 -7.07 -11.92 -12.21
CA ALA A 284 -7.09 -13.22 -12.85
C ALA A 284 -7.30 -13.12 -14.36
N GLU A 285 -8.23 -12.26 -14.79
CA GLU A 285 -8.47 -11.99 -16.21
C GLU A 285 -7.26 -11.27 -16.84
N LYS A 286 -6.63 -10.33 -16.12
CA LYS A 286 -5.35 -9.71 -16.54
C LYS A 286 -4.25 -10.77 -16.71
N ASP A 287 -4.10 -11.70 -15.77
CA ASP A 287 -3.08 -12.77 -15.85
C ASP A 287 -3.35 -13.73 -17.02
N HIS A 288 -4.61 -14.06 -17.28
CA HIS A 288 -5.01 -14.82 -18.45
C HIS A 288 -4.63 -14.10 -19.75
N LEU A 289 -4.95 -12.81 -19.87
CA LEU A 289 -4.62 -11.99 -21.05
C LEU A 289 -3.10 -11.83 -21.23
N ILE A 290 -2.34 -11.73 -20.14
CA ILE A 290 -0.87 -11.76 -20.18
C ILE A 290 -0.37 -13.13 -20.68
N GLY A 291 -1.02 -14.23 -20.28
CA GLY A 291 -0.74 -15.57 -20.80
C GLY A 291 -0.93 -15.67 -22.31
N GLU A 292 -2.04 -15.14 -22.84
CA GLU A 292 -2.30 -15.06 -24.28
C GLU A 292 -1.23 -14.22 -25.00
N LYS A 293 -0.87 -13.07 -24.43
CA LYS A 293 0.16 -12.19 -24.99
C LYS A 293 1.52 -12.87 -25.08
N ARG A 294 1.92 -13.64 -24.06
CA ARG A 294 3.18 -14.42 -24.07
C ARG A 294 3.23 -15.46 -25.20
N GLN A 295 2.09 -16.02 -25.61
CA GLN A 295 2.04 -16.94 -26.75
C GLN A 295 2.29 -16.20 -28.08
N ILE A 296 1.77 -14.97 -28.21
CA ILE A 296 2.02 -14.11 -29.38
C ILE A 296 3.49 -13.66 -29.41
N GLU A 297 4.07 -13.28 -28.27
CA GLU A 297 5.48 -12.94 -28.12
C GLU A 297 6.41 -14.04 -28.64
N GLN A 298 6.12 -15.31 -28.29
CA GLN A 298 6.89 -16.47 -28.76
C GLN A 298 6.82 -16.67 -30.28
N LYS A 299 5.68 -16.36 -30.90
CA LYS A 299 5.53 -16.41 -32.36
C LYS A 299 6.36 -15.32 -33.02
N ILE A 300 6.28 -14.08 -32.52
CA ILE A 300 7.02 -12.92 -33.06
C ILE A 300 8.53 -13.09 -32.91
N LYS A 301 9.00 -13.74 -31.84
CA LYS A 301 10.44 -14.03 -31.63
C LYS A 301 11.11 -14.75 -32.80
N GLN A 302 10.34 -15.54 -33.56
CA GLN A 302 10.85 -16.28 -34.71
C GLN A 302 11.17 -15.37 -35.91
N PHE A 303 10.69 -14.12 -35.89
CA PHE A 303 10.77 -13.19 -37.01
C PHE A 303 11.53 -11.90 -36.68
N ASN A 304 11.36 -11.35 -35.47
CA ASN A 304 11.97 -10.07 -35.09
C ASN A 304 12.33 -10.04 -33.59
N ALA A 305 13.64 -10.12 -33.29
CA ALA A 305 14.16 -10.14 -31.93
C ALA A 305 13.87 -8.83 -31.17
N LEU A 306 14.10 -7.67 -31.78
CA LEU A 306 13.87 -6.36 -31.16
C LEU A 306 12.38 -6.16 -30.81
N LEU A 307 11.48 -6.52 -31.72
CA LEU A 307 10.04 -6.45 -31.46
C LEU A 307 9.63 -7.41 -30.34
N SER A 308 10.19 -8.62 -30.30
CA SER A 308 9.95 -9.58 -29.23
C SER A 308 10.42 -9.06 -27.87
N ASP A 309 11.60 -8.44 -27.80
CA ASP A 309 12.15 -7.88 -26.57
C ASP A 309 11.31 -6.70 -26.05
N LEU A 310 10.86 -5.81 -26.95
CA LEU A 310 9.96 -4.70 -26.59
C LEU A 310 8.61 -5.20 -26.05
N LEU A 311 8.05 -6.26 -26.64
CA LEU A 311 6.79 -6.86 -26.20
C LEU A 311 6.93 -7.54 -24.82
N ALA A 312 8.00 -8.31 -24.62
CA ALA A 312 8.30 -8.94 -23.34
C ALA A 312 8.53 -7.89 -22.23
N PHE A 313 9.19 -6.78 -22.57
CA PHE A 313 9.37 -5.64 -21.68
C PHE A 313 8.03 -4.99 -21.33
N GLU A 314 7.15 -4.75 -22.32
CA GLU A 314 5.81 -4.22 -22.07
C GLU A 314 4.98 -5.12 -21.16
N THR A 315 5.06 -6.44 -21.33
CA THR A 315 4.42 -7.41 -20.43
C THR A 315 4.93 -7.26 -18.99
N SER A 316 6.23 -7.04 -18.82
CA SER A 316 6.82 -6.77 -17.50
C SER A 316 6.31 -5.45 -16.90
N LEU A 317 6.11 -4.40 -17.71
CA LEU A 317 5.54 -3.12 -17.25
C LEU A 317 4.09 -3.25 -16.78
N GLN A 318 3.28 -4.06 -17.48
CA GLN A 318 1.89 -4.30 -17.07
C GLN A 318 1.82 -5.04 -15.73
N ASP A 319 2.70 -6.01 -15.53
CA ASP A 319 2.80 -6.75 -14.27
C ASP A 319 3.31 -5.87 -13.11
N LEU A 320 4.23 -4.95 -13.42
CA LEU A 320 4.71 -3.93 -12.50
C LEU A 320 3.61 -2.94 -12.11
N LYS A 321 2.82 -2.45 -13.07
CA LYS A 321 1.73 -1.48 -12.83
C LYS A 321 0.72 -2.03 -11.82
N ALA A 322 0.35 -3.31 -11.91
CA ALA A 322 -0.53 -3.96 -10.94
C ALA A 322 0.07 -3.99 -9.52
N ARG A 323 1.37 -4.23 -9.41
CA ARG A 323 2.08 -4.37 -8.12
C ARG A 323 2.24 -3.03 -7.42
N VAL A 324 2.73 -2.04 -8.16
CA VAL A 324 2.90 -0.67 -7.65
C VAL A 324 1.55 -0.05 -7.29
N SER A 325 0.47 -0.36 -8.02
CA SER A 325 -0.88 0.12 -7.66
C SER A 325 -1.38 -0.49 -6.36
N GLY A 326 -1.16 -1.80 -6.15
CA GLY A 326 -1.45 -2.44 -4.86
C GLY A 326 -0.64 -1.86 -3.70
N ALA A 327 0.66 -1.61 -3.92
CA ALA A 327 1.55 -0.96 -2.96
C ALA A 327 1.09 0.46 -2.60
N ALA A 328 0.75 1.28 -3.60
CA ALA A 328 0.25 2.65 -3.40
C ALA A 328 -1.03 2.67 -2.56
N SER A 329 -1.97 1.77 -2.90
CA SER A 329 -3.22 1.58 -2.17
C SER A 329 -2.96 1.15 -0.72
N GLY A 330 -2.09 0.15 -0.50
CA GLY A 330 -1.73 -0.31 0.84
C GLY A 330 -1.10 0.78 1.73
N VAL A 331 -0.14 1.54 1.21
CA VAL A 331 0.50 2.63 1.97
C VAL A 331 -0.47 3.77 2.25
N SER A 332 -1.37 4.11 1.31
CA SER A 332 -2.43 5.11 1.54
C SER A 332 -3.39 4.71 2.68
N ASN A 333 -3.65 3.42 2.85
CA ASN A 333 -4.49 2.95 3.95
C ASN A 333 -3.79 3.06 5.29
N ILE A 334 -2.48 2.79 5.37
CA ILE A 334 -1.71 3.04 6.59
C ILE A 334 -1.72 4.54 6.90
N GLU A 335 -1.53 5.40 5.91
CA GLU A 335 -1.59 6.86 6.12
C GLU A 335 -2.91 7.27 6.79
N SER A 336 -4.01 6.68 6.35
CA SER A 336 -5.31 6.94 6.91
C SER A 336 -5.52 6.31 8.30
N LEU A 337 -4.90 5.15 8.60
CA LEU A 337 -4.86 4.62 9.97
C LEU A 337 -4.19 5.60 10.94
N TRP A 338 -3.11 6.27 10.51
CA TRP A 338 -2.47 7.29 11.34
C TRP A 338 -3.41 8.46 11.64
N VAL A 339 -4.20 8.88 10.66
CA VAL A 339 -5.22 9.92 10.84
C VAL A 339 -6.27 9.49 11.87
N LEU A 340 -6.77 8.25 11.79
CA LEU A 340 -7.72 7.72 12.77
C LEU A 340 -7.13 7.64 14.19
N LEU A 341 -5.86 7.22 14.31
CA LEU A 341 -5.17 7.20 15.59
C LEU A 341 -5.00 8.61 16.17
N GLU A 342 -4.63 9.59 15.33
CA GLU A 342 -4.49 10.98 15.76
C GLU A 342 -5.84 11.52 16.29
N GLU A 343 -6.93 11.33 15.54
CA GLU A 343 -8.27 11.75 15.95
C GLU A 343 -8.72 11.08 17.25
N LEU A 344 -8.46 9.77 17.40
CA LEU A 344 -8.78 9.04 18.62
C LEU A 344 -8.03 9.59 19.83
N VAL A 345 -6.73 9.83 19.69
CA VAL A 345 -5.89 10.30 20.80
C VAL A 345 -6.23 11.76 21.14
N ASP A 346 -6.57 12.58 20.15
CA ASP A 346 -7.07 13.93 20.38
C ASP A 346 -8.41 13.95 21.12
N SER A 347 -9.40 13.17 20.67
CA SER A 347 -10.70 13.05 21.37
C SER A 347 -10.52 12.47 22.78
N SER A 348 -9.66 11.47 22.95
CA SER A 348 -9.33 10.88 24.26
C SER A 348 -8.73 11.91 25.22
N TYR A 349 -7.79 12.73 24.72
CA TYR A 349 -7.17 13.80 25.50
C TYR A 349 -8.20 14.82 25.97
N ASP A 350 -9.05 15.32 25.06
CA ASP A 350 -10.05 16.33 25.38
C ASP A 350 -11.09 15.79 26.37
N ARG A 351 -11.49 14.53 26.23
CA ARG A 351 -12.40 13.88 27.17
C ARG A 351 -11.76 13.69 28.55
N ILE A 352 -10.50 13.25 28.65
CA ILE A 352 -9.78 13.12 29.94
C ILE A 352 -9.63 14.50 30.61
N LYS A 353 -9.31 15.53 29.84
CA LYS A 353 -9.10 16.90 30.35
C LYS A 353 -10.38 17.48 30.97
N ASN A 354 -11.54 17.17 30.40
CA ASN A 354 -12.81 17.75 30.78
C ASN A 354 -13.69 16.84 31.66
N THR A 355 -13.24 15.61 31.96
CA THR A 355 -14.03 14.67 32.76
C THR A 355 -13.81 14.85 34.26
N ASN A 356 -14.90 14.78 35.02
CA ASN A 356 -14.89 14.51 36.45
C ASN A 356 -15.46 13.12 36.79
N ASN A 357 -15.69 12.28 35.76
CA ASN A 357 -16.37 10.99 35.89
C ASN A 357 -15.36 9.85 35.91
N ALA A 358 -15.25 9.16 37.04
CA ALA A 358 -14.38 8.01 37.24
C ALA A 358 -14.75 6.80 36.35
N LEU A 359 -16.04 6.63 36.01
CA LEU A 359 -16.48 5.56 35.11
C LEU A 359 -15.93 5.71 33.69
N TYR A 360 -15.73 6.95 33.24
CA TYR A 360 -15.10 7.21 31.94
C TYR A 360 -13.68 6.64 31.90
N LEU A 361 -12.91 6.77 32.99
CA LEU A 361 -11.55 6.24 33.06
C LEU A 361 -11.54 4.70 33.05
N VAL A 362 -12.55 4.05 33.63
CA VAL A 362 -12.70 2.59 33.56
C VAL A 362 -12.99 2.12 32.14
N SER A 363 -13.99 2.73 31.50
CA SER A 363 -14.35 2.46 30.11
C SER A 363 -13.12 2.65 29.20
N PHE A 364 -12.36 3.74 29.43
CA PHE A 364 -11.12 4.05 28.74
C PHE A 364 -10.01 2.99 28.94
N VAL A 365 -9.82 2.46 30.17
CA VAL A 365 -8.85 1.37 30.43
C VAL A 365 -9.18 0.11 29.62
N SER A 366 -10.43 -0.35 29.67
CA SER A 366 -10.85 -1.56 28.96
C SER A 366 -10.68 -1.42 27.44
N ARG A 367 -11.03 -0.24 26.91
CA ARG A 367 -10.81 0.18 25.53
C ARG A 367 -9.34 0.13 25.12
N PHE A 368 -8.45 0.77 25.88
CA PHE A 368 -7.01 0.78 25.61
C PHE A 368 -6.38 -0.60 25.66
N GLN A 369 -6.86 -1.49 26.54
CA GLN A 369 -6.40 -2.88 26.58
C GLN A 369 -6.70 -3.65 25.29
N THR A 370 -7.85 -3.39 24.67
CA THR A 370 -8.21 -3.99 23.38
C THR A 370 -7.33 -3.44 22.25
N LEU A 371 -7.08 -2.12 22.25
CA LEU A 371 -6.16 -1.48 21.30
C LEU A 371 -4.76 -2.11 21.37
N MET A 372 -4.21 -2.27 22.58
CA MET A 372 -2.90 -2.91 22.78
C MET A 372 -2.82 -4.33 22.20
N SER A 373 -3.86 -5.15 22.43
CA SER A 373 -3.88 -6.53 21.94
C SER A 373 -3.82 -6.57 20.41
N ASN A 374 -4.53 -5.67 19.73
CA ASN A 374 -4.57 -5.63 18.27
C ASN A 374 -3.24 -5.12 17.71
N TRP A 375 -2.66 -4.06 18.29
CA TRP A 375 -1.37 -3.54 17.85
C TRP A 375 -0.21 -4.51 18.06
N LYS A 376 -0.32 -5.43 19.02
CA LYS A 376 0.63 -6.55 19.16
C LYS A 376 0.60 -7.50 17.96
N GLU A 377 -0.58 -7.75 17.40
CA GLU A 377 -0.73 -8.55 16.18
C GLU A 377 -0.19 -7.80 14.94
N ILE A 378 -0.47 -6.50 14.86
CA ILE A 378 0.08 -5.61 13.82
C ILE A 378 1.61 -5.59 13.87
N GLN A 379 2.20 -5.62 15.06
CA GLN A 379 3.65 -5.71 15.23
C GLN A 379 4.23 -6.98 14.58
N VAL A 380 3.58 -8.14 14.78
CA VAL A 380 3.99 -9.40 14.14
C VAL A 380 3.88 -9.30 12.63
N GLN A 381 2.78 -8.74 12.13
CA GLN A 381 2.54 -8.56 10.70
C GLN A 381 3.55 -7.60 10.04
N ALA A 382 3.94 -6.52 10.72
CA ALA A 382 4.98 -5.61 10.27
C ALA A 382 6.35 -6.31 10.22
N PHE A 383 6.64 -7.21 11.17
CA PHE A 383 7.84 -8.04 11.16
C PHE A 383 7.86 -9.03 9.97
N ASP A 384 6.72 -9.64 9.66
CA ASP A 384 6.59 -10.53 8.50
C ASP A 384 6.84 -9.77 7.17
N LEU A 385 6.34 -8.55 7.06
CA LEU A 385 6.62 -7.67 5.91
C LEU A 385 8.11 -7.35 5.78
N LEU A 386 8.79 -7.00 6.88
CA LEU A 386 10.24 -6.76 6.86
C LEU A 386 11.01 -8.02 6.45
N THR A 387 10.58 -9.18 6.95
CA THR A 387 11.14 -10.47 6.61
C THR A 387 10.98 -10.77 5.12
N ALA A 388 9.86 -10.37 4.50
CA ALA A 388 9.64 -10.51 3.06
C ALA A 388 10.65 -9.71 2.22
N PHE A 389 10.96 -8.48 2.61
CA PHE A 389 11.99 -7.68 1.91
C PHE A 389 13.41 -8.24 2.10
N ASN A 390 13.69 -8.86 3.25
CA ASN A 390 14.99 -9.43 3.58
C ASN A 390 15.23 -10.81 2.95
N ASN A 391 14.26 -11.72 2.99
CA ASN A 391 14.40 -13.09 2.47
C ASN A 391 14.62 -13.14 0.95
N VAL A 392 14.15 -12.13 0.20
CA VAL A 392 14.36 -12.03 -1.25
C VAL A 392 15.79 -11.58 -1.59
N LEU A 393 16.62 -11.18 -0.62
CA LEU A 393 18.04 -10.89 -0.84
C LEU A 393 18.88 -12.17 -1.05
N ASP A 394 18.39 -13.33 -0.59
CA ASP A 394 19.14 -14.60 -0.58
C ASP A 394 18.77 -15.59 -1.71
N GLU A 395 17.73 -15.30 -2.52
CA GLU A 395 17.34 -16.15 -3.66
C GLU A 395 18.04 -15.70 -4.96
N PRO A 396 18.74 -16.60 -5.68
CA PRO A 396 19.28 -16.27 -6.99
C PRO A 396 18.13 -15.99 -7.97
N VAL A 397 18.26 -14.89 -8.72
CA VAL A 397 17.32 -14.52 -9.78
C VAL A 397 17.45 -15.54 -10.91
N VAL A 398 16.49 -16.46 -11.01
CA VAL A 398 16.33 -17.37 -12.16
C VAL A 398 15.32 -16.78 -13.15
#